data_AF-X0SF74-F1
#
_entry.id   AF-X0SF74-F1
#
_cell.length_a   1.000
_cell.length_b   1.000
_cell.length_c   1.000
_cell.angle_alpha   90.00
_cell.angle_beta   90.00
_cell.angle_gamma   90.00
#
_symmetry.space_group_name_H-M   'P 1'
#
loop_
_entity.id
_entity.type
_entity.pdbx_description
1 polymer ?
#
loop_
_entity_poly.entity_id
_entity_poly.type
_entity_poly.pdbx_seq_one_letter_code
_entity_poly.pdbx_strand_id
1 'polypeptide(L)'
;MKEEVVVGLEVHIQLMTKAKMFCQCSTDYIGKEPNTNTCPVCLGLPGSLPVLNKKVLEFATRIALALNCEINTVSRFHRKNY
;
A
#
# COMPACT_ATOMS: atom_id res chain seq x y z
N MET A 1 -22.70 28.55 24.55
CA MET A 1 -22.48 27.48 23.54
C MET A 1 -21.81 26.33 24.26
N LYS A 2 -22.38 25.12 24.21
CA LYS A 2 -21.64 23.91 24.63
C LYS A 2 -20.56 23.67 23.57
N GLU A 3 -19.34 23.41 24.00
CA GLU A 3 -18.25 23.03 23.10
C GLU A 3 -18.58 21.66 22.46
N GLU A 4 -18.44 21.57 21.15
CA GLU A 4 -18.69 20.36 20.37
C GLU A 4 -17.36 19.65 20.12
N VAL A 5 -17.30 18.34 20.40
CA VAL A 5 -16.10 17.53 20.19
C VAL A 5 -16.05 17.05 18.75
N VAL A 6 -14.96 17.38 18.05
CA VAL A 6 -14.71 16.95 16.66
C VAL A 6 -13.63 15.87 16.66
N VAL A 7 -13.91 14.72 16.04
CA VAL A 7 -12.98 13.58 15.96
C VAL A 7 -12.77 13.18 14.50
N GLY A 8 -11.51 13.00 14.10
CA GLY A 8 -11.10 12.44 12.81
C GLY A 8 -10.19 11.23 13.02
N LEU A 9 -10.29 10.24 12.13
CA LEU A 9 -9.52 9.01 12.20
C LEU A 9 -8.69 8.83 10.92
N GLU A 10 -7.45 8.39 11.08
CA GLU A 10 -6.59 7.91 10.00
C GLU A 10 -6.41 6.40 10.15
N VAL A 11 -6.73 5.64 9.09
CA VAL A 11 -6.73 4.18 9.14
C VAL A 11 -5.83 3.63 8.04
N HIS A 12 -4.82 2.87 8.43
CA HIS A 12 -4.00 2.07 7.52
C HIS A 12 -4.48 0.62 7.51
N ILE A 13 -4.54 0.03 6.31
CA ILE A 13 -4.96 -1.36 6.11
C ILE A 13 -3.94 -2.14 5.30
N GLN A 14 -3.74 -3.41 5.65
CA GLN A 14 -2.88 -4.32 4.88
C GLN A 14 -3.71 -5.06 3.83
N LEU A 15 -3.34 -4.89 2.57
CA LEU A 15 -3.97 -5.62 1.46
C LEU A 15 -3.39 -7.04 1.37
N MET A 16 -4.28 -8.05 1.45
CA MET A 16 -3.93 -9.47 1.38
C MET A 16 -3.60 -9.94 -0.04
N THR A 17 -2.59 -9.31 -0.64
CA THR A 17 -2.01 -9.71 -1.94
C THR A 17 -0.97 -10.80 -1.73
N LYS A 18 -0.53 -11.51 -2.79
CA LYS A 18 0.53 -12.53 -2.72
C LYS A 18 1.95 -11.97 -2.86
N ALA A 19 2.08 -10.80 -3.47
CA ALA A 19 3.36 -10.14 -3.74
C ALA A 19 3.31 -8.70 -3.26
N LYS A 20 4.45 -8.11 -2.89
CA LYS A 20 4.54 -6.72 -2.40
C LYS A 20 4.05 -5.71 -3.44
N MET A 21 3.88 -4.46 -3.00
CA MET A 21 3.30 -3.39 -3.82
C MET A 21 4.10 -3.05 -5.08
N PHE A 22 5.43 -3.10 -4.99
CA PHE A 22 6.34 -2.64 -6.05
C PHE A 22 7.38 -3.68 -6.50
N CYS A 23 7.30 -4.91 -6.01
CA CYS A 23 8.19 -6.01 -6.39
C CYS A 23 7.52 -7.38 -6.22
N GLN A 24 8.19 -8.45 -6.63
CA GLN A 24 7.63 -9.81 -6.63
C GLN A 24 7.83 -10.60 -5.33
N CYS A 25 8.46 -10.01 -4.29
CA CYS A 25 8.61 -10.70 -3.00
C CYS A 25 7.26 -11.06 -2.40
N SER A 26 7.22 -12.21 -1.72
CA SER A 26 6.03 -12.63 -0.95
C SER A 26 5.70 -11.63 0.16
N THR A 27 4.40 -11.45 0.38
CA THR A 27 3.80 -10.77 1.53
C THR A 27 3.49 -11.74 2.68
N ASP A 28 3.69 -13.05 2.49
CA ASP A 28 3.55 -14.07 3.52
C ASP A 28 4.80 -14.10 4.41
N TYR A 29 4.88 -13.19 5.37
CA TYR A 29 6.01 -13.03 6.29
C TYR A 29 5.77 -13.59 7.69
N ILE A 30 4.53 -13.97 8.04
CA ILE A 30 4.19 -14.45 9.38
C ILE A 30 4.95 -15.77 9.62
N GLY A 31 5.75 -15.81 10.68
CA GLY A 31 6.57 -16.99 11.02
C GLY A 31 7.79 -17.22 10.10
N LYS A 32 8.19 -16.24 9.29
CA LYS A 32 9.43 -16.30 8.49
C LYS A 32 10.60 -15.66 9.24
N GLU A 33 11.81 -16.15 8.99
CA GLU A 33 13.04 -15.55 9.53
C GLU A 33 13.25 -14.11 9.03
N PRO A 34 13.94 -13.26 9.81
CA PRO A 34 14.25 -11.89 9.40
C PRO A 34 14.91 -11.81 8.02
N ASN A 35 14.51 -10.81 7.23
CA ASN A 35 15.07 -10.49 5.91
C ASN A 35 14.96 -11.60 4.83
N THR A 36 14.15 -12.64 5.03
CA THR A 36 13.97 -13.73 4.05
C THR A 36 13.13 -13.34 2.84
N ASN A 37 12.08 -12.54 3.02
CA ASN A 37 11.19 -12.09 1.94
C ASN A 37 11.67 -10.76 1.35
N THR A 38 12.92 -10.69 0.88
CA THR A 38 13.53 -9.44 0.40
C THR A 38 14.09 -9.56 -1.02
N CYS A 39 14.29 -8.42 -1.66
CA CYS A 39 14.95 -8.28 -2.97
C CYS A 39 15.54 -6.86 -3.08
N PRO A 40 16.37 -6.57 -4.10
CA PRO A 40 16.97 -5.26 -4.28
C PRO A 40 15.98 -4.09 -4.27
N VAL A 41 14.77 -4.28 -4.83
CA VAL A 41 13.73 -3.23 -4.89
C VAL A 41 13.22 -2.86 -3.51
N CYS A 42 12.79 -3.84 -2.70
CA CYS A 42 12.22 -3.53 -1.38
C CYS A 42 13.27 -3.26 -0.31
N LEU A 43 14.54 -3.54 -0.59
CA LEU A 43 15.69 -3.11 0.23
C LEU A 43 16.18 -1.70 -0.16
N GLY A 44 15.67 -1.12 -1.25
CA GLY A 44 16.12 0.19 -1.71
C GLY A 44 17.56 0.21 -2.23
N LEU A 45 18.04 -0.91 -2.80
CA LEU A 45 19.42 -0.99 -3.30
C LEU A 45 19.59 -0.14 -4.57
N PRO A 46 20.80 0.40 -4.81
CA PRO A 46 21.11 1.18 -6.01
C PRO A 46 20.75 0.44 -7.30
N GLY A 47 20.17 1.17 -8.26
CA GLY A 47 19.78 0.63 -9.57
C GLY A 47 18.46 -0.16 -9.59
N SER A 48 17.81 -0.36 -8.45
CA SER A 48 16.49 -1.01 -8.41
C SER A 48 15.35 -0.05 -8.81
N LEU A 49 14.30 -0.58 -9.46
CA LEU A 49 13.13 0.19 -9.91
C LEU A 49 11.81 -0.49 -9.45
N PRO A 50 10.79 0.30 -9.04
CA PRO A 50 9.50 -0.22 -8.60
C PRO A 50 8.61 -0.61 -9.79
N VAL A 51 7.88 -1.72 -9.65
CA VAL A 51 6.84 -2.15 -10.61
C VAL A 51 5.54 -2.41 -9.87
N LEU A 52 4.50 -1.65 -10.19
CA LEU A 52 3.21 -1.73 -9.50
C LEU A 52 2.57 -3.12 -9.60
N ASN A 53 2.17 -3.67 -8.46
CA ASN A 53 1.33 -4.85 -8.39
C ASN A 53 -0.12 -4.54 -8.79
N LYS A 54 -0.60 -5.13 -9.89
CA LYS A 54 -1.98 -4.98 -10.39
C LYS A 54 -3.05 -5.30 -9.34
N LYS A 55 -2.81 -6.28 -8.46
CA LYS A 55 -3.77 -6.65 -7.39
C LYS A 55 -3.92 -5.59 -6.32
N VAL A 56 -2.88 -4.78 -6.08
CA VAL A 56 -2.98 -3.63 -5.17
C VAL A 56 -3.96 -2.60 -5.74
N LEU A 57 -3.86 -2.28 -7.03
CA LEU A 57 -4.78 -1.36 -7.69
C LEU A 57 -6.22 -1.90 -7.66
N GLU A 58 -6.42 -3.17 -8.01
CA GLU A 58 -7.74 -3.81 -7.96
C GLU A 58 -8.39 -3.72 -6.58
N PHE A 59 -7.64 -4.03 -5.52
CA PHE A 59 -8.17 -3.97 -4.15
C PHE A 59 -8.42 -2.54 -3.69
N ALA A 60 -7.54 -1.60 -4.01
CA ALA A 60 -7.74 -0.18 -3.69
C ALA A 60 -9.01 0.37 -4.37
N THR A 61 -9.22 0.07 -5.65
CA THR A 61 -10.44 0.47 -6.37
C THR A 61 -11.69 -0.19 -5.79
N ARG A 62 -11.63 -1.48 -5.42
CA ARG A 62 -12.77 -2.17 -4.77
C ARG A 62 -13.16 -1.51 -3.44
N ILE A 63 -12.18 -1.13 -2.63
CA ILE A 63 -12.44 -0.46 -1.34
C ILE A 63 -13.02 0.93 -1.57
N ALA A 64 -12.47 1.70 -2.51
CA ALA A 64 -13.01 3.02 -2.86
C ALA A 64 -14.47 2.94 -3.30
N LEU A 65 -14.84 1.97 -4.16
CA LEU A 65 -16.23 1.73 -4.54
C LEU A 65 -17.10 1.31 -3.35
N ALA A 66 -16.61 0.42 -2.48
CA ALA A 66 -17.35 -0.02 -1.29
C ALA A 66 -17.60 1.10 -0.29
N LEU A 67 -16.73 2.11 -0.26
CA LEU A 67 -16.86 3.32 0.57
C LEU A 67 -17.60 4.47 -0.13
N ASN A 68 -18.20 4.22 -1.30
CA ASN A 68 -18.89 5.22 -2.12
C ASN A 68 -18.00 6.42 -2.51
N CYS A 69 -16.69 6.19 -2.68
CA CYS A 69 -15.77 7.20 -3.19
C CYS A 69 -15.87 7.32 -4.72
N GLU A 70 -15.59 8.53 -5.23
CA GLU A 70 -15.41 8.75 -6.66
C GLU A 70 -14.03 8.25 -7.12
N ILE A 71 -14.00 7.52 -8.24
CA ILE A 71 -12.76 6.97 -8.78
C ILE A 71 -12.14 7.95 -9.77
N ASN A 72 -10.93 8.40 -9.46
CA ASN A 72 -10.12 9.20 -10.38
C ASN A 72 -9.63 8.35 -11.57
N THR A 73 -9.83 8.86 -12.79
CA THR A 73 -9.36 8.22 -14.03
C THR A 73 -7.85 8.36 -14.23
N VAL A 74 -7.23 9.35 -13.58
CA VAL A 74 -5.79 9.58 -13.57
C VAL A 74 -5.30 9.60 -12.13
N SER A 75 -4.30 8.77 -11.82
CA SER A 75 -3.64 8.73 -10.52
C SER A 75 -2.13 8.69 -10.68
N ARG A 76 -1.41 9.21 -9.69
CA ARG A 76 0.06 9.34 -9.70
C ARG A 76 0.65 8.89 -8.38
N PHE A 77 1.72 8.12 -8.44
CA PHE A 77 2.55 7.83 -7.27
C PHE A 77 3.51 8.99 -7.01
N HIS A 78 3.61 9.40 -5.75
CA HIS A 78 4.51 10.45 -5.29
C HIS A 78 5.53 9.87 -4.30
N ARG A 79 6.70 10.49 -4.19
CA ARG A 79 7.71 10.14 -3.18
C ARG A 79 7.51 11.02 -1.96
N LYS A 80 7.30 10.42 -0.79
CA LYS A 80 7.32 11.10 0.51
C LYS A 80 8.72 10.89 1.11
N ASN A 81 9.60 11.88 0.99
CA ASN A 81 10.97 11.80 1.52
C ASN A 81 10.97 12.24 2.99
N TYR A 82 11.56 11.45 3.87
CA TYR A 82 11.77 11.72 5.29
C TYR A 82 13.01 10.97 5.77
#